data_AF-A0A0A8JHQ1-F1
#
_entry.id   AF-A0A0A8JHQ1-F1
#
_cell.length_a   1.000
_cell.length_b   1.000
_cell.length_c   1.000
_cell.angle_alpha   90.00
_cell.angle_beta   90.00
_cell.angle_gamma   90.00
#
_symmetry.space_group_name_H-M   'P 1'
#
loop_
_entity.id
_entity.type
_entity.pdbx_description
1 polymer ?
#
loop_
_entity_poly.entity_id
_entity_poly.type
_entity_poly.pdbx_seq_one_letter_code
_entity_poly.pdbx_strand_id
1 'polypeptide(L)'
;MEGTPIRKLVLTIFLLVLLAGCTGNGIRIFNATDEDSTQAEELFKKDKRLKSVSAMFHEEQLLTGVRVDTFSRFRKGKIEKELEKELEKLYPDLDITVSADSKILYETTKLINGSDNKDVGKKIDDLKSLLKEET
;
A
#
# COMPACT_ATOMS: atom_id res chain seq x y z
N MET A 1 -8.22 -37.35 -35.91
CA MET A 1 -7.24 -36.24 -35.86
C MET A 1 -6.68 -36.17 -34.45
N GLU A 2 -5.71 -37.02 -34.17
CA GLU A 2 -5.04 -37.08 -32.87
C GLU A 2 -3.93 -36.03 -32.86
N GLY A 3 -4.20 -34.88 -32.23
CA GLY A 3 -3.19 -33.86 -31.99
C GLY A 3 -2.11 -34.43 -31.09
N THR A 4 -0.86 -34.41 -31.55
CA THR A 4 0.32 -34.91 -30.85
C THR A 4 0.38 -34.39 -29.40
N PRO A 5 0.78 -35.24 -28.43
CA PRO A 5 0.76 -34.91 -27.00
C PRO A 5 1.61 -33.67 -26.67
N ILE A 6 2.62 -33.39 -27.50
CA ILE A 6 3.49 -32.21 -27.43
C ILE A 6 2.71 -30.91 -27.66
N ARG A 7 1.75 -30.87 -28.61
CA ARG A 7 0.95 -29.65 -28.85
C ARG A 7 0.02 -29.36 -27.69
N LYS A 8 -0.53 -30.40 -27.06
CA LYS A 8 -1.34 -30.26 -25.84
C LYS A 8 -0.50 -29.83 -24.64
N LEU A 9 0.71 -30.39 -24.48
CA LEU A 9 1.65 -30.02 -23.42
C LEU A 9 2.09 -28.54 -23.53
N VAL A 10 2.41 -28.09 -24.75
CA VAL A 10 2.77 -26.69 -25.01
C VAL A 10 1.60 -25.75 -24.73
N LEU A 11 0.38 -26.12 -25.12
CA LEU A 11 -0.83 -25.34 -24.80
C LEU A 11 -1.09 -25.27 -23.29
N THR A 12 -0.89 -26.37 -22.56
CA THR A 12 -1.04 -26.38 -21.10
C THR A 12 0.01 -25.53 -20.40
N ILE A 13 1.27 -25.58 -20.84
CA ILE A 13 2.35 -24.74 -20.29
C ILE A 13 2.09 -23.26 -20.60
N PHE A 14 1.63 -22.92 -21.80
CA PHE A 14 1.28 -21.55 -22.17
C PHE A 14 0.11 -21.02 -21.32
N LEU A 15 -0.90 -21.86 -21.03
CA LEU A 15 -2.01 -21.51 -20.15
C LEU A 15 -1.55 -21.24 -18.71
N LEU A 16 -0.57 -22.01 -18.20
CA LEU A 16 0.01 -21.80 -16.86
C LEU A 16 0.80 -20.49 -16.76
N VAL A 17 1.48 -20.07 -17.82
CA VAL A 17 2.19 -18.78 -17.87
C VAL A 17 1.21 -17.60 -17.88
N LEU A 18 0.05 -17.73 -18.54
CA LEU A 18 -0.99 -16.69 -18.52
C LEU A 18 -1.65 -16.50 -17.14
N LEU A 19 -1.59 -17.52 -16.27
CA LEU A 19 -2.10 -17.46 -14.90
C LEU A 19 -1.10 -16.83 -13.91
N ALA A 20 0.15 -16.61 -14.32
CA ALA A 20 1.13 -15.87 -13.53
C ALA A 20 0.83 -14.36 -13.59
N GLY A 21 -0.20 -13.92 -12.87
CA GLY A 21 -0.50 -12.51 -12.71
C GLY A 21 0.64 -11.80 -11.96
N CYS A 22 1.28 -10.83 -12.59
CA CYS A 22 2.14 -9.85 -11.90
C CYS A 22 1.26 -9.04 -10.93
N THR A 23 1.17 -9.51 -9.70
CA THR A 23 0.48 -8.80 -8.63
C THR A 23 1.42 -7.70 -8.12
N GLY A 24 0.98 -6.44 -8.19
CA GLY A 24 1.68 -5.29 -7.61
C GLY A 24 1.66 -5.37 -6.08
N ASN A 25 2.56 -6.18 -5.51
CA ASN A 25 2.86 -6.22 -4.09
C ASN A 25 4.16 -5.46 -3.83
N GLY A 26 4.29 -4.89 -2.64
CA GLY A 26 5.51 -4.24 -2.20
C GLY A 26 5.26 -3.05 -1.28
N ILE A 27 6.33 -2.55 -0.72
CA ILE A 27 6.36 -1.33 0.10
C ILE A 27 6.84 -0.20 -0.80
N ARG A 28 6.07 0.89 -0.86
CA ARG A 28 6.43 2.11 -1.57
C ARG A 28 6.42 3.24 -0.56
N ILE A 29 7.54 3.95 -0.46
CA ILE A 29 7.65 5.10 0.42
C ILE A 29 8.11 6.27 -0.43
N PHE A 30 7.39 7.37 -0.34
CA PHE A 30 7.79 8.65 -0.91
C PHE A 30 7.99 9.63 0.25
N ASN A 31 9.15 10.26 0.27
CA ASN A 31 9.49 11.21 1.30
C ASN A 31 9.81 12.56 0.68
N ALA A 32 8.94 13.55 0.89
CA ALA A 32 9.14 14.93 0.49
C ALA A 32 9.54 15.84 1.67
N THR A 33 10.02 15.25 2.77
CA THR A 33 10.41 15.93 4.01
C THR A 33 11.82 15.52 4.42
N ASP A 34 12.35 16.12 5.48
CA ASP A 34 13.65 15.76 6.06
C ASP A 34 13.57 14.59 7.06
N GLU A 35 12.40 13.99 7.25
CA GLU A 35 12.15 12.89 8.20
C GLU A 35 12.88 11.60 7.84
N ASP A 36 13.30 10.82 8.83
CA ASP A 36 13.92 9.51 8.60
C ASP A 36 12.86 8.45 8.28
N SER A 37 12.63 8.21 6.99
CA SER A 37 11.69 7.19 6.52
C SER A 37 12.14 5.73 6.75
N THR A 38 13.38 5.49 7.18
CA THR A 38 13.95 4.15 7.36
C THR A 38 13.21 3.37 8.44
N GLN A 39 12.81 4.04 9.52
CA GLN A 39 12.10 3.41 10.64
C GLN A 39 10.72 2.88 10.21
N ALA A 40 9.97 3.69 9.45
CA ALA A 40 8.71 3.25 8.83
C ALA A 40 8.93 2.08 7.88
N GLU A 41 9.97 2.11 7.04
CA GLU A 41 10.26 1.02 6.11
C GLU A 41 10.55 -0.30 6.84
N GLU A 42 11.36 -0.25 7.90
CA GLU A 42 11.65 -1.41 8.73
C GLU A 42 10.39 -1.96 9.42
N LEU A 43 9.55 -1.07 9.95
CA LEU A 43 8.28 -1.44 10.56
C LEU A 43 7.42 -2.23 9.57
N PHE A 44 7.22 -1.69 8.37
CA PHE A 44 6.41 -2.31 7.33
C PHE A 44 6.99 -3.65 6.83
N LYS A 45 8.33 -3.75 6.73
CA LYS A 45 9.00 -5.01 6.32
C LYS A 45 8.87 -6.10 7.37
N LYS A 46 8.87 -5.74 8.67
CA LYS A 46 8.77 -6.71 9.77
C LYS A 46 7.35 -7.24 9.95
N ASP A 47 6.33 -6.45 9.60
CA ASP A 47 4.93 -6.88 9.71
C ASP A 47 4.50 -7.80 8.55
N LYS A 48 4.55 -9.11 8.82
CA LYS A 48 4.15 -10.17 7.87
C LYS A 48 2.68 -10.14 7.47
N ARG A 49 1.85 -9.37 8.19
CA ARG A 49 0.43 -9.20 7.87
C ARG A 49 0.20 -8.25 6.70
N LEU A 50 1.22 -7.51 6.29
CA LEU A 50 1.14 -6.53 5.21
C LEU A 50 1.57 -7.15 3.89
N LYS A 51 0.69 -7.07 2.89
CA LYS A 51 0.95 -7.48 1.51
C LYS A 51 1.44 -6.33 0.65
N SER A 52 0.96 -5.12 0.92
CA SER A 52 1.40 -3.91 0.21
C SER A 52 1.26 -2.68 1.10
N VAL A 53 2.16 -1.73 0.93
CA VAL A 53 2.14 -0.45 1.66
C VAL A 53 2.45 0.67 0.67
N SER A 54 1.76 1.79 0.80
CA SER A 54 2.17 3.06 0.19
C SER A 54 2.12 4.13 1.26
N ALA A 55 3.27 4.68 1.58
CA ALA A 55 3.43 5.72 2.58
C ALA A 55 4.00 6.99 1.92
N MET A 56 3.49 8.14 2.34
CA MET A 56 3.87 9.43 1.81
C MET A 56 4.10 10.40 2.97
N PHE A 57 5.34 10.88 3.10
CA PHE A 57 5.69 11.99 3.98
C PHE A 57 5.57 13.29 3.20
N HIS A 58 4.79 14.22 3.70
CA HIS A 58 4.59 15.53 3.10
C HIS A 58 4.29 16.57 4.19
N GLU A 59 5.08 17.64 4.23
CA GLU A 59 4.98 18.66 5.29
C GLU A 59 5.01 18.01 6.68
N GLU A 60 4.01 18.25 7.53
CA GLU A 60 3.88 17.64 8.86
C GLU A 60 2.93 16.42 8.86
N GLN A 61 2.79 15.73 7.72
CA GLN A 61 1.81 14.65 7.56
C GLN A 61 2.46 13.35 7.07
N LEU A 62 1.99 12.22 7.62
CA LEU A 62 2.31 10.87 7.12
C LEU A 62 1.03 10.14 6.72
N LEU A 63 0.76 10.06 5.42
CA LEU A 63 -0.37 9.30 4.87
C LEU A 63 0.10 7.89 4.47
N THR A 64 -0.53 6.87 5.05
CA THR A 64 -0.18 5.46 4.80
C THR A 64 -1.41 4.64 4.41
N GLY A 65 -1.42 4.13 3.18
CA GLY A 65 -2.37 3.11 2.75
C GLY A 65 -1.75 1.71 2.86
N VAL A 66 -2.48 0.76 3.43
CA VAL A 66 -2.03 -0.64 3.59
C VAL A 66 -2.99 -1.64 2.99
N ARG A 67 -2.44 -2.70 2.40
CA ARG A 67 -3.18 -3.92 2.04
C ARG A 67 -2.73 -5.04 2.94
N VAL A 68 -3.64 -5.53 3.77
CA VAL A 68 -3.39 -6.70 4.62
C VAL A 68 -3.48 -8.00 3.82
N ASP A 69 -2.79 -9.02 4.33
CA ASP A 69 -2.86 -10.38 3.81
C ASP A 69 -4.31 -10.93 3.88
N THR A 70 -4.60 -11.95 3.07
CA THR A 70 -5.95 -12.52 2.98
C THR A 70 -6.47 -13.09 4.31
N PHE A 71 -5.62 -13.73 5.09
CA PHE A 71 -5.96 -14.35 6.39
C PHE A 71 -6.15 -13.31 7.51
N SER A 72 -5.59 -12.12 7.34
CA SER A 72 -5.62 -11.01 8.30
C SER A 72 -6.74 -9.99 8.03
N ARG A 73 -7.52 -10.15 6.95
CA ARG A 73 -8.61 -9.22 6.56
C ARG A 73 -9.65 -8.98 7.65
N PHE A 74 -10.00 -10.01 8.43
CA PHE A 74 -10.96 -9.90 9.53
C PHE A 74 -10.47 -9.01 10.68
N ARG A 75 -9.17 -8.73 10.73
CA ARG A 75 -8.52 -7.89 11.73
C ARG A 75 -8.01 -6.57 11.14
N LYS A 76 -8.46 -6.17 9.94
CA LYS A 76 -7.95 -4.98 9.24
C LYS A 76 -7.94 -3.72 10.12
N GLY A 77 -9.04 -3.43 10.83
CA GLY A 77 -9.13 -2.24 11.68
C GLY A 77 -8.30 -2.33 12.96
N LYS A 78 -7.97 -3.54 13.41
CA LYS A 78 -7.01 -3.72 14.51
C LYS A 78 -5.57 -3.48 14.04
N ILE A 79 -5.23 -3.99 12.86
CA ILE A 79 -3.90 -3.80 12.24
C ILE A 79 -3.67 -2.32 11.92
N GLU A 80 -4.68 -1.64 11.38
CA GLU A 80 -4.66 -0.20 11.12
C GLU A 80 -4.30 0.59 12.38
N LYS A 81 -5.05 0.41 13.47
CA LYS A 81 -4.81 1.09 14.75
C LYS A 81 -3.48 0.72 15.41
N GLU A 82 -3.00 -0.51 15.21
CA GLU A 82 -1.69 -0.93 15.72
C GLU A 82 -0.56 -0.23 14.99
N LEU A 83 -0.62 -0.18 13.65
CA LEU A 83 0.37 0.51 12.83
C LEU A 83 0.36 2.02 13.06
N GLU A 84 -0.82 2.63 13.18
CA GLU A 84 -0.98 4.05 13.49
C GLU A 84 -0.25 4.40 14.80
N LYS A 85 -0.51 3.65 15.87
CA LYS A 85 0.16 3.84 17.16
C LYS A 85 1.67 3.59 17.13
N GLU A 86 2.14 2.69 16.28
CA GLU A 86 3.57 2.44 16.13
C GLU A 86 4.23 3.60 15.38
N LEU A 87 3.59 4.12 14.31
CA LEU A 87 4.07 5.29 13.58
C LEU A 87 4.03 6.57 14.42
N GLU A 88 2.98 6.81 15.21
CA GLU A 88 2.90 7.94 16.16
C GLU A 88 4.06 7.96 17.17
N LYS A 89 4.58 6.78 17.54
CA LYS A 89 5.75 6.69 18.44
C LYS A 89 7.06 6.99 17.72
N LEU A 90 7.16 6.65 16.44
CA LEU A 90 8.35 6.89 15.63
C LEU A 90 8.42 8.36 15.18
N TYR A 91 7.26 8.96 14.92
CA TYR A 91 7.13 10.32 14.38
C TYR A 91 6.09 11.12 15.19
N PRO A 92 6.42 11.53 16.43
CA PRO A 92 5.48 12.19 17.33
C PRO A 92 5.04 13.58 16.86
N ASP A 93 5.82 14.20 15.98
CA ASP A 93 5.58 15.56 15.46
C ASP A 93 4.77 15.56 14.15
N LEU A 94 4.42 14.40 13.61
CA LEU A 94 3.64 14.26 12.37
C LEU A 94 2.18 13.91 12.63
N ASP A 95 1.28 14.43 11.81
CA ASP A 95 -0.12 13.99 11.71
C ASP A 95 -0.20 12.67 10.93
N ILE A 96 -0.31 11.58 11.69
CA ILE A 96 -0.31 10.21 11.17
C ILE A 96 -1.72 9.84 10.70
N THR A 97 -1.81 9.26 9.51
CA THR A 97 -3.06 8.66 9.01
C THR A 97 -2.75 7.32 8.38
N VAL A 98 -3.31 6.25 8.95
CA VAL A 98 -3.19 4.88 8.41
C VAL A 98 -4.56 4.39 7.99
N SER A 99 -4.65 3.80 6.80
CA SER A 99 -5.88 3.13 6.36
C SER A 99 -5.59 1.80 5.69
N ALA A 100 -6.30 0.77 6.13
CA ALA A 100 -6.34 -0.55 5.51
C ALA A 100 -7.36 -0.65 4.36
N ASP A 101 -7.95 0.48 3.94
CA ASP A 101 -8.83 0.52 2.77
C ASP A 101 -8.03 0.48 1.46
N SER A 102 -8.48 -0.35 0.52
CA SER A 102 -7.78 -0.54 -0.76
C SER A 102 -7.82 0.69 -1.65
N LYS A 103 -8.83 1.56 -1.52
CA LYS A 103 -8.94 2.84 -2.22
C LYS A 103 -7.84 3.79 -1.75
N ILE A 104 -7.59 3.88 -0.45
CA ILE A 104 -6.55 4.76 0.10
C ILE A 104 -5.16 4.32 -0.36
N LEU A 105 -4.88 3.01 -0.33
CA LEU A 105 -3.63 2.48 -0.91
C LEU A 105 -3.47 2.87 -2.38
N TYR A 106 -4.52 2.73 -3.19
CA TYR A 106 -4.50 3.05 -4.62
C TYR A 106 -4.26 4.53 -4.87
N GLU A 107 -5.03 5.41 -4.23
CA GLU A 107 -4.88 6.86 -4.40
C GLU A 107 -3.54 7.35 -3.88
N THR A 108 -3.06 6.85 -2.73
CA THR A 108 -1.71 7.16 -2.22
C THR A 108 -0.64 6.71 -3.21
N THR A 109 -0.75 5.50 -3.77
CA THR A 109 0.18 5.02 -4.82
C THR A 109 0.15 5.94 -6.05
N LYS A 110 -1.02 6.42 -6.45
CA LYS A 110 -1.19 7.32 -7.60
C LYS A 110 -0.60 8.69 -7.33
N LEU A 111 -0.70 9.20 -6.11
CA LEU A 111 -0.02 10.43 -5.68
C LEU A 111 1.49 10.28 -5.78
N ILE A 112 2.05 9.19 -5.26
CA ILE A 112 3.49 8.89 -5.33
C ILE A 112 4.00 8.79 -6.77
N ASN A 113 3.22 8.19 -7.67
CA ASN A 113 3.62 7.99 -9.07
C ASN A 113 3.29 9.17 -9.99
N GLY A 114 2.48 10.14 -9.54
CA GLY A 114 1.95 11.23 -10.36
C GLY A 114 2.94 12.39 -10.48
N SER A 115 3.17 12.86 -11.71
CA SER A 115 4.16 13.90 -12.07
C SER A 115 3.72 15.34 -11.80
N ASP A 116 2.48 15.57 -11.32
CA ASP A 116 1.90 16.91 -11.12
C ASP A 116 1.88 17.27 -9.63
N ASN A 117 3.02 17.77 -9.16
CA ASN A 117 3.33 18.15 -7.77
C ASN A 117 2.63 19.42 -7.26
N LYS A 118 1.76 20.07 -8.05
CA LYS A 118 1.27 21.42 -7.70
C LYS A 118 0.25 21.48 -6.57
N ASP A 119 -0.39 20.36 -6.21
CA ASP A 119 -1.46 20.33 -5.19
C ASP A 119 -1.44 19.02 -4.38
N VAL A 120 -0.27 18.54 -3.97
CA VAL A 120 -0.13 17.30 -3.19
C VAL A 120 -0.85 17.41 -1.84
N GLY A 121 -0.62 18.49 -1.07
CA GLY A 121 -1.27 18.71 0.21
C GLY A 121 -2.80 18.68 0.14
N LYS A 122 -3.40 19.38 -0.82
CA LYS A 122 -4.87 19.36 -1.01
C LYS A 122 -5.42 17.95 -1.24
N LYS A 123 -4.71 17.13 -2.03
CA LYS A 123 -5.14 15.76 -2.29
C LYS A 123 -5.00 14.86 -1.05
N ILE A 124 -4.03 15.13 -0.18
CA ILE A 124 -3.92 14.44 1.11
C ILE A 124 -5.11 14.82 1.99
N ASP A 125 -5.47 16.09 2.06
CA ASP A 125 -6.63 16.56 2.84
C ASP A 125 -7.95 15.99 2.30
N ASP A 126 -8.12 15.92 0.97
CA ASP A 126 -9.26 15.28 0.33
C ASP A 126 -9.33 13.77 0.66
N LEU A 127 -8.19 13.08 0.75
CA LEU A 127 -8.17 11.68 1.17
C LEU A 127 -8.54 11.51 2.64
N LYS A 128 -8.13 12.44 3.50
CA LYS A 128 -8.51 12.44 4.93
C LYS A 128 -9.99 12.71 5.13
N SER A 129 -10.60 13.58 4.32
CA SER A 129 -12.05 13.83 4.41
C SER A 129 -12.86 12.60 4.00
N LEU A 130 -12.44 11.90 2.93
CA LEU A 130 -13.05 10.64 2.51
C LEU A 130 -13.00 9.55 3.59
N LEU A 131 -11.92 9.51 4.38
CA LEU A 131 -11.81 8.59 5.51
C LEU A 131 -12.85 8.90 6.59
N LYS A 132 -13.07 10.18 6.92
CA LYS A 132 -14.01 10.61 7.96
C LYS A 132 -15.48 10.37 7.60
N GLU A 133 -15.82 10.32 6.32
CA GLU A 133 -17.20 10.08 5.86
C GLU A 133 -17.61 8.60 5.89
N GLU A 134 -16.66 7.69 5.73
CA GLU A 134 -16.90 6.24 5.72
C GLU A 134 -16.85 5.59 7.12
N THR A 135 -16.51 6.37 8.18
CA THR A 135 -16.43 5.89 9.57
C THR A 135 -17.61 6.37 10.42
#